data_AF-G5RTS1-F1
#
_entry.id   AF-G5RTS1-F1
#
_cell.length_a   1.000
_cell.length_b   1.000
_cell.length_c   1.000
_cell.angle_alpha   90.00
_cell.angle_beta   90.00
_cell.angle_gamma   90.00
#
_symmetry.space_group_name_H-M   'P 1'
#
loop_
_entity.id
_entity.type
_entity.pdbx_description
1 polymer ?
#
loop_
_entity_poly.entity_id
_entity_poly.type
_entity_poly.pdbx_seq_one_letter_code
_entity_poly.pdbx_strand_id
1 'polypeptide(L)' 'MKFHEASRQGAEYDMRHIFTGTLVEADPFHAVTLVANHDTQPLQALER' A
#
# COMPACT_ATOMS: atom_id res chain seq x y z
N MET A 1 -4.93 1.14 -0.35
CA MET A 1 -3.47 1.20 -0.06
C MET A 1 -2.78 0.12 -0.89
N LYS A 2 -1.98 0.48 -1.91
CA LYS A 2 -1.49 -0.48 -2.93
C LYS A 2 -0.78 -1.71 -2.35
N PHE A 3 0.15 -1.53 -1.40
CA PHE A 3 0.87 -2.66 -0.79
C PHE A 3 -0.02 -3.53 0.10
N HIS A 4 -1.00 -2.94 0.78
CA HIS A 4 -1.97 -3.68 1.58
C HIS A 4 -2.95 -4.48 0.71
N GLU A 5 -3.42 -3.90 -0.40
CA GLU A 5 -4.27 -4.60 -1.36
C GLU A 5 -3.51 -5.76 -2.02
N ALA A 6 -2.27 -5.52 -2.45
CA ALA A 6 -1.40 -6.56 -3.00
C ALA A 6 -1.15 -7.69 -1.99
N SER A 7 -0.90 -7.37 -0.71
CA SER A 7 -0.69 -8.39 0.32
C SER A 7 -1.93 -9.23 0.61
N ARG A 8 -3.14 -8.74 0.32
CA ARG A 8 -4.41 -9.46 0.49
C ARG A 8 -4.80 -10.26 -0.75
N GLN A 9 -4.54 -9.74 -1.94
CA GLN A 9 -4.90 -10.38 -3.22
C GLN A 9 -3.90 -11.47 -3.63
N GLY A 10 -2.66 -11.41 -3.15
CA GLY A 10 -1.66 -12.44 -3.44
C GLY A 10 -1.39 -12.55 -4.93
N ALA A 11 -1.52 -13.76 -5.49
CA ALA A 11 -1.21 -14.05 -6.89
C ALA A 11 -2.10 -13.31 -7.90
N GLU A 12 -3.28 -12.85 -7.49
CA GLU A 12 -4.24 -12.17 -8.36
C GLU A 12 -3.93 -10.68 -8.57
N TYR A 13 -3.01 -10.12 -7.79
CA TYR A 13 -2.63 -8.72 -7.94
C TYR A 13 -1.69 -8.53 -9.15
N ASP A 14 -2.03 -7.62 -10.05
CA ASP A 14 -1.14 -7.27 -11.16
C ASP A 14 0.06 -6.45 -10.68
N MET A 15 1.17 -7.14 -10.41
CA MET A 15 2.40 -6.55 -9.90
C MET A 15 3.03 -5.51 -10.84
N ARG A 16 2.66 -5.48 -12.12
CA ARG A 16 3.15 -4.45 -13.07
C ARG A 16 2.74 -3.04 -12.67
N HIS A 17 1.67 -2.90 -11.89
CA HIS A 17 1.09 -1.63 -11.49
C HIS A 17 1.27 -1.29 -10.01
N ILE A 18 2.15 -2.02 -9.31
CA ILE A 18 2.33 -1.89 -7.85
C ILE A 18 2.83 -0.50 -7.42
N PHE A 19 3.60 0.18 -8.27
CA PHE A 19 4.09 1.54 -8.01
C PHE A 19 3.34 2.65 -8.76
N THR A 20 2.47 2.31 -9.71
CA THR A 20 1.75 3.30 -10.52
C THR A 20 0.91 4.25 -9.66
N GLY A 21 1.15 5.55 -9.78
CA GLY A 21 0.47 6.61 -9.05
C GLY A 21 0.89 6.74 -7.58
N THR A 22 2.03 6.16 -7.18
CA THR A 22 2.54 6.25 -5.79
C THR A 22 3.58 7.36 -5.65
N LEU A 23 3.81 7.83 -4.42
CA LEU A 23 4.91 8.78 -4.15
C LEU A 23 6.28 8.18 -4.47
N VAL A 24 6.45 6.86 -4.35
CA VAL A 24 7.70 6.17 -4.72
C VAL A 24 7.99 6.30 -6.21
N GLU A 25 6.96 6.29 -7.06
CA GLU A 25 7.11 6.50 -8.51
C GLU A 25 7.51 7.95 -8.83
N ALA A 26 6.98 8.92 -8.09
CA ALA A 26 7.22 10.34 -8.34
C ALA A 26 8.53 10.87 -7.70
N ASP A 27 8.82 10.47 -6.46
CA ASP A 27 9.96 10.93 -5.66
C ASP A 27 10.38 9.85 -4.63
N PRO A 28 11.20 8.88 -5.05
CA PRO A 28 11.56 7.74 -4.22
C PRO A 28 12.39 8.11 -2.99
N PHE A 29 13.12 9.24 -3.01
CA PHE A 29 13.98 9.65 -1.89
C PHE A 29 13.18 10.23 -0.71
N HIS A 30 11.95 10.69 -0.98
CA HIS A 30 11.06 11.25 0.04
C HIS A 30 9.84 10.37 0.31
N ALA A 31 9.89 9.10 -0.10
CA ALA A 31 8.81 8.14 0.08
C ALA A 31 9.15 7.09 1.16
N VAL A 32 8.20 6.85 2.08
CA VAL A 32 8.24 5.70 2.99
C VAL A 32 7.12 4.74 2.61
N THR A 33 7.50 3.56 2.11
CA THR A 33 6.55 2.50 1.76
C THR A 33 6.15 1.69 2.99
N LEU A 34 4.84 1.45 3.14
CA LEU A 34 4.30 0.64 4.23
C LEU A 34 3.23 -0.33 3.73
N VAL A 35 3.16 -1.50 4.35
CA VAL A 35 2.12 -2.52 4.10
C VAL A 35 0.93 -2.31 5.04
N ALA A 36 1.19 -2.00 6.31
CA ALA A 36 0.20 -1.67 7.33
C ALA A 36 0.85 -0.83 8.43
N ASN A 37 0.06 0.02 9.09
CA ASN A 37 0.41 0.74 10.31
C ASN A 37 -0.68 0.56 11.38
N HIS A 38 -0.51 1.14 12.57
CA HIS A 38 -1.50 1.04 13.66
C HIS A 38 -2.88 1.56 13.24
N ASP A 39 -2.97 2.67 12.50
CA ASP A 39 -4.26 3.24 12.06
C ASP A 39 -5.05 2.32 11.11
N THR A 40 -4.37 1.37 10.47
CA THR A 40 -4.96 0.42 9.50
C THR A 40 -5.25 -0.95 10.12
N GLN A 41 -5.08 -1.08 11.44
CA GLN A 41 -5.43 -2.29 12.18
C GLN A 41 -6.94 -2.33 12.46
N PRO A 42 -7.51 -3.53 12.68
CA PRO A 42 -8.90 -3.65 13.06
C PRO A 42 -9.24 -2.83 14.32
N LEU A 43 -10.46 -2.28 14.37
CA LEU A 43 -11.00 -1.44 15.44
C LEU A 43 -10.30 -0.09 15.63
N GLN A 44 -9.70 0.47 14.57
CA GLN A 44 -9.02 1.76 14.58
C GLN A 44 -9.76 2.81 13.75
N ALA A 45 -9.42 4.10 13.98
CA ALA A 45 -10.16 5.24 13.43
C ALA A 45 -10.23 5.31 11.89
N LEU A 46 -9.38 4.55 11.19
CA LEU A 46 -9.31 4.47 9.74
C LEU A 46 -9.81 3.13 9.18
N GLU A 47 -10.62 2.37 9.93
CA GLU A 47 -11.40 1.28 9.35
C GLU A 47 -12.45 1.84 8.37
N ARG A 48 -12.32 1.48 7.09
CA ARG A 48 -13.39 1.51 6.09
C ARG A 48 -13.50 0.14 5.46
#